data_AF-A0A839E1E7-F1
#
_entry.id   AF-A0A839E1E7-F1
#
_cell.length_a   1.000
_cell.length_b   1.000
_cell.length_c   1.000
_cell.angle_alpha   90.00
_cell.angle_beta   90.00
_cell.angle_gamma   90.00
#
_symmetry.space_group_name_H-M   'P 1'
#
loop_
_entity.id
_entity.type
_entity.pdbx_description
1 polymer ?
#
loop_
_entity_poly.entity_id
_entity_poly.type
_entity_poly.pdbx_seq_one_letter_code
_entity_poly.pdbx_strand_id
1 'polypeptide(L)'
;MNTESVLGWIEAMGVPGGVVSVGTEADDAWCLLRDDQQGEPVWEVFWREQGNRYDWARFSSEQVACFYLFGRLTWTQALRGVVGPLDTGSTPPRGTPAQG
;
A
#
# COMPACT_ATOMS: atom_id res chain seq x y z
N MET A 1 -8.69 -4.96 -2.68
CA MET A 1 -7.83 -4.43 -1.60
C MET A 1 -8.60 -3.34 -0.87
N ASN A 2 -8.47 -3.28 0.45
CA ASN A 2 -9.10 -2.32 1.37
C ASN A 2 -8.11 -2.03 2.53
N THR A 3 -8.48 -1.14 3.44
CA THR A 3 -7.64 -0.76 4.59
C THR A 3 -7.26 -1.93 5.50
N GLU A 4 -8.14 -2.92 5.67
CA GLU A 4 -7.88 -4.11 6.49
C GLU A 4 -6.82 -5.04 5.86
N SER A 5 -6.82 -5.16 4.54
CA SER A 5 -5.93 -6.08 3.82
C SER A 5 -4.62 -5.45 3.36
N VAL A 6 -4.60 -4.14 3.10
CA VAL A 6 -3.45 -3.46 2.48
C VAL A 6 -2.18 -3.55 3.33
N LEU A 7 -2.29 -3.48 4.66
CA LEU A 7 -1.14 -3.60 5.56
C LEU A 7 -0.46 -4.96 5.44
N GLY A 8 -1.23 -6.05 5.45
CA GLY A 8 -0.68 -7.40 5.29
C GLY A 8 0.02 -7.59 3.94
N TRP A 9 -0.50 -6.99 2.86
CA TRP A 9 0.17 -7.03 1.56
C TRP A 9 1.45 -6.20 1.52
N ILE A 10 1.46 -5.04 2.18
CA ILE A 10 2.63 -4.17 2.31
C ILE A 10 3.75 -4.86 3.11
N GLU A 11 3.38 -5.51 4.23
CA GLU A 11 4.31 -6.31 5.04
C GLU A 11 4.86 -7.50 4.25
N ALA A 12 4.00 -8.21 3.50
CA ALA A 12 4.43 -9.34 2.66
C ALA A 12 5.41 -8.93 1.55
N MET A 13 5.41 -7.66 1.12
CA MET A 13 6.40 -7.11 0.18
C MET A 13 7.71 -6.68 0.86
N GLY A 14 7.84 -6.83 2.18
CA GLY A 14 9.04 -6.44 2.93
C GLY A 14 9.13 -4.94 3.24
N VAL A 15 8.02 -4.20 3.20
CA VAL A 15 7.98 -2.83 3.72
C VAL A 15 7.80 -2.89 5.24
N PRO A 16 8.64 -2.21 6.05
CA PRO A 16 8.48 -2.20 7.50
C PRO A 16 7.16 -1.54 7.91
N GLY A 17 6.46 -2.13 8.88
CA GLY A 17 5.16 -1.63 9.35
C GLY A 17 5.18 -0.20 9.90
N GLY A 18 6.33 0.34 10.30
CA GLY A 18 6.48 1.73 10.75
C GLY A 18 6.48 2.78 9.63
N VAL A 19 6.55 2.38 8.36
CA VAL A 19 6.61 3.31 7.21
C VAL A 19 5.22 3.61 6.66
N VAL A 20 4.17 2.98 7.20
CA VAL A 20 2.77 3.13 6.76
C VAL A 20 1.87 3.29 7.98
N SER A 21 0.98 4.28 7.92
CA SER A 21 -0.03 4.53 8.94
C SER A 21 -1.42 4.57 8.29
N VAL A 22 -2.36 3.80 8.82
CA VAL A 22 -3.75 3.75 8.32
C VAL A 22 -4.69 4.25 9.41
N GLY A 23 -5.55 5.21 9.06
CA GLY A 23 -6.55 5.79 9.97
C GLY A 23 -5.99 6.84 10.95
N THR A 24 -4.68 7.06 10.99
CA THR A 24 -4.08 8.14 11.77
C THR A 24 -2.85 8.72 11.06
N GLU A 25 -2.51 9.97 11.37
CA GLU A 25 -1.28 10.60 10.89
C GLU A 25 -0.09 10.16 11.75
N ALA A 26 1.02 9.85 11.08
CA ALA A 26 2.31 9.61 11.72
C ALA A 26 3.40 10.34 10.91
N ASP A 27 4.35 11.00 11.57
CA ASP A 27 5.53 11.53 10.89
C ASP A 27 6.42 10.38 10.39
N ASP A 28 7.16 10.66 9.32
CA ASP A 28 8.05 9.72 8.62
C ASP A 28 7.30 8.47 8.12
N ALA A 29 6.05 8.64 7.71
CA ALA A 29 5.19 7.57 7.24
C ALA A 29 4.28 7.99 6.07
N TRP A 30 3.95 7.01 5.23
CA TRP A 30 2.84 7.10 4.30
C TRP A 30 1.53 6.93 5.06
N CYS A 31 0.70 7.97 5.05
CA CYS A 31 -0.60 7.97 5.71
C CYS A 31 -1.71 7.67 4.70
N LEU A 32 -2.64 6.77 5.08
CA LEU A 32 -3.92 6.54 4.41
C LEU A 32 -5.04 6.89 5.40
N LEU A 33 -5.74 7.99 5.14
CA LEU A 33 -6.82 8.47 5.99
C LEU A 33 -8.17 8.37 5.29
N ARG A 34 -9.19 8.05 6.07
CA ARG A 34 -10.58 8.27 5.70
C ARG A 34 -11.07 9.56 6.34
N ASP A 35 -11.73 10.38 5.55
CA ASP A 35 -12.55 11.50 5.98
C ASP A 35 -13.95 11.34 5.35
N ASP A 36 -14.96 11.98 5.91
CA ASP A 36 -16.30 12.04 5.34
C ASP A 36 -16.58 13.50 4.95
N GLN A 37 -16.64 13.79 3.64
CA GLN A 37 -16.89 15.15 3.15
C GLN A 37 -18.22 15.21 2.41
N GLN A 38 -19.09 16.11 2.86
CA GLN A 38 -20.44 16.29 2.28
C GLN A 38 -21.27 14.99 2.29
N GLY A 39 -21.04 14.10 3.27
CA GLY A 39 -21.73 12.82 3.39
C GLY A 39 -21.15 11.70 2.52
N GLU A 40 -20.08 11.97 1.76
CA GLU A 40 -19.41 10.99 0.92
C GLU A 40 -18.02 10.65 1.48
N PRO A 41 -17.61 9.36 1.45
CA PRO A 41 -16.30 8.95 1.92
C PRO A 41 -15.20 9.48 1.01
N VAL A 42 -14.17 10.02 1.64
CA VAL A 42 -12.97 10.56 1.00
C VAL A 42 -11.76 9.86 1.59
N TRP A 43 -10.85 9.47 0.72
CA TRP A 43 -9.62 8.79 1.08
C TRP A 43 -8.44 9.65 0.67
N GLU A 44 -7.59 9.98 1.63
CA GLU A 44 -6.37 10.74 1.41
C GLU A 44 -5.15 9.83 1.55
N VAL A 45 -4.20 9.95 0.63
CA VAL A 45 -2.89 9.30 0.71
C VAL A 45 -1.80 10.35 0.61
N PHE A 46 -0.85 10.35 1.53
CA PHE A 46 0.26 11.31 1.52
C PHE A 46 1.46 10.78 2.32
N TRP A 47 2.66 11.28 2.01
CA TRP A 47 3.82 11.15 2.88
C TRP A 47 3.80 12.29 3.89
N ARG A 48 3.97 11.99 5.17
CA ARG A 48 4.04 13.02 6.22
C ARG A 48 5.47 13.10 6.76
N GLU A 49 6.03 14.30 6.75
CA GLU A 49 7.38 14.56 7.24
C GLU A 49 7.44 15.96 7.83
N GLN A 50 7.90 16.04 9.08
CA GLN A 50 8.02 17.30 9.84
C GLN A 50 6.72 18.13 9.83
N GLY A 51 5.58 17.46 9.97
CA GLY A 51 4.25 18.08 9.97
C GLY A 51 3.74 18.56 8.60
N ASN A 52 4.51 18.37 7.52
CA ASN A 52 4.06 18.68 6.15
C ASN A 52 3.52 17.42 5.46
N ARG A 53 2.54 17.61 4.57
CA ARG A 53 2.01 16.55 3.70
C ARG A 53 2.59 16.70 2.30
N TYR A 54 3.29 15.68 1.84
CA TYR A 54 3.87 15.59 0.51
C TYR A 54 3.17 14.52 -0.33
N ASP A 55 3.29 14.63 -1.65
CA ASP A 55 2.74 13.64 -2.59
C ASP A 55 1.25 13.33 -2.35
N TRP A 56 0.51 14.35 -1.90
CA TRP A 56 -0.87 14.21 -1.49
C TRP A 56 -1.78 13.89 -2.66
N ALA A 57 -2.58 12.84 -2.50
CA ALA A 57 -3.59 12.39 -3.44
C ALA A 57 -4.90 12.11 -2.71
N ARG A 58 -6.01 12.35 -3.41
CA ARG A 58 -7.36 12.21 -2.86
C ARG A 58 -8.23 11.36 -3.79
N PHE A 59 -9.01 10.46 -3.20
CA PHE A 59 -9.83 9.48 -3.89
C PHE A 59 -11.21 9.37 -3.24
N SER A 60 -12.23 8.99 -4.00
CA SER A 60 -13.57 8.66 -3.49
C SER A 60 -13.75 7.17 -3.20
N SER A 61 -12.77 6.35 -3.58
CA SER A 61 -12.82 4.89 -3.42
C SER A 61 -11.68 4.41 -2.53
N GLU A 62 -12.04 3.70 -1.46
CA GLU A 62 -11.09 3.03 -0.57
C GLU A 62 -10.13 2.13 -1.36
N GLN A 63 -10.68 1.35 -2.28
CA GLN A 63 -9.92 0.40 -3.07
C GLN A 63 -8.87 1.10 -3.94
N VAL A 64 -9.23 2.22 -4.58
CA VAL A 64 -8.31 2.99 -5.43
C VAL A 64 -7.21 3.63 -4.58
N ALA A 65 -7.55 4.18 -3.42
CA ALA A 65 -6.56 4.73 -2.48
C ALA A 65 -5.58 3.65 -1.99
N CYS A 66 -6.07 2.46 -1.65
CA CYS A 66 -5.22 1.33 -1.25
C CYS A 66 -4.29 0.89 -2.37
N PHE A 67 -4.78 0.78 -3.61
CA PHE A 67 -3.94 0.44 -4.77
C PHE A 67 -2.91 1.52 -5.08
N TYR A 68 -3.27 2.79 -4.92
CA TYR A 68 -2.33 3.91 -5.07
C TYR A 68 -1.19 3.80 -4.05
N LEU A 69 -1.51 3.65 -2.77
CA LEU A 69 -0.52 3.47 -1.70
C LEU A 69 0.37 2.25 -1.96
N PHE A 70 -0.24 1.10 -2.23
CA PHE A 70 0.47 -0.14 -2.53
C PHE A 70 1.43 0.06 -3.70
N GLY A 71 0.97 0.64 -4.82
CA GLY A 71 1.78 0.90 -6.00
C GLY A 71 2.97 1.84 -5.74
N ARG A 72 2.78 2.90 -4.93
CA ARG A 72 3.87 3.80 -4.52
C ARG A 72 4.98 3.04 -3.80
N LEU A 73 4.62 2.15 -2.89
CA LEU A 73 5.57 1.35 -2.11
C LEU A 73 6.21 0.24 -2.95
N THR A 74 5.45 -0.42 -3.81
CA THR A 74 5.97 -1.40 -4.77
C THR A 74 7.01 -0.77 -5.68
N TRP A 75 6.78 0.47 -6.15
CA TRP A 75 7.76 1.20 -6.95
C TRP A 75 9.09 1.41 -6.20
N THR A 76 9.03 1.82 -4.93
CA THR A 76 10.24 1.94 -4.09
C THR A 76 10.95 0.59 -3.91
N GLN A 77 10.20 -0.49 -3.74
CA GLN A 77 10.77 -1.84 -3.64
C GLN A 77 11.40 -2.31 -4.96
N ALA A 78 10.81 -1.98 -6.10
CA ALA A 78 11.37 -2.26 -7.42
C ALA A 78 12.71 -1.52 -7.64
N LEU A 79 12.79 -0.24 -7.28
CA LEU A 79 14.04 0.53 -7.34
C LEU A 79 15.15 -0.03 -6.43
N ARG A 80 14.76 -0.71 -5.34
CA ARG A 80 15.69 -1.41 -4.43
C ARG A 80 16.06 -2.81 -4.90
N GLY A 81 15.47 -3.31 -5.98
CA GLY A 81 15.69 -4.66 -6.51
C GLY A 81 14.96 -5.78 -5.76
N VAL A 82 14.03 -5.44 -4.85
CA VAL A 82 13.23 -6.42 -4.10
C VAL A 82 12.11 -7.01 -4.97
N VAL A 83 11.52 -6.19 -5.84
CA VAL A 83 10.53 -6.62 -6.84
C VAL A 83 11.21 -6.63 -8.21
N GLY A 84 11.17 -7.76 -8.91
CA GLY A 84 11.87 -7.96 -10.17
C GLY A 84 11.23 -9.02 -11.07
N PRO A 85 11.84 -9.33 -12.22
CA PRO A 85 11.36 -10.36 -13.14
C PRO A 85 11.15 -11.69 -12.42
N LEU A 86 10.08 -12.40 -12.80
CA LEU A 86 9.86 -13.75 -12.29
C LEU A 86 10.92 -14.68 -12.89
N ASP A 87 11.64 -15.38 -12.01
CA ASP A 87 12.44 -16.53 -12.42
C ASP A 87 11.48 -17.63 -12.89
N THR A 88 11.40 -17.82 -14.20
CA THR A 88 10.57 -18.86 -14.82
C THR A 88 11.00 -20.28 -14.45
N GLY A 89 12.16 -20.45 -13.81
CA GLY A 89 12.66 -21.71 -13.28
C GLY A 89 12.17 -22.08 -11.87
N SER A 90 11.66 -21.12 -11.09
CA SER A 90 11.18 -21.34 -9.70
C SER A 90 9.66 -21.33 -9.58
N THR A 91 8.94 -21.08 -10.68
CA THR A 91 7.48 -21.16 -10.74
C THR A 91 7.06 -22.58 -11.11
N PRO A 92 6.36 -23.34 -10.24
CA PRO A 92 5.79 -24.62 -10.62
C PRO A 92 4.83 -24.43 -11.81
N PRO A 93 4.92 -25.26 -12.86
CA PRO A 93 4.02 -25.15 -13.99
C PRO A 93 2.62 -25.58 -13.52
N ARG A 94 1.73 -24.59 -13.37
CA ARG A 94 0.30 -24.67 -13.02
C ARG A 94 -0.02 -24.52 -11.53
N GLY A 95 -0.93 -23.59 -11.25
CA GLY A 95 -1.61 -23.44 -9.97
C GLY A 95 -2.20 -24.76 -9.49
N THR A 96 -2.16 -24.93 -8.17
CA THR A 96 -2.41 -26.13 -7.37
C THR A 96 -3.62 -26.97 -7.81
N PRO A 97 -3.59 -28.29 -7.55
CA PRO A 97 -4.61 -28.77 -6.60
C PRO A 97 -4.12 -29.78 -5.54
N ALA A 98 -4.69 -29.56 -4.35
CA ALA A 98 -5.18 -30.48 -3.32
C ALA A 98 -4.23 -31.33 -2.45
N GLN A 99 -4.60 -31.34 -1.16
CA GLN A 99 -4.08 -32.11 -0.03
C GLN A 99 -3.94 -33.62 -0.31
N GLY A 100 -2.96 -34.23 0.35
CA GLY A 100 -2.83 -35.66 0.62
C GLY A 100 -1.98 -35.85 1.87
#